data_AF-A0A8R7QAQ0-F1
#
_entry.id   AF-A0A8R7QAQ0-F1
#
_cell.length_a   1.000
_cell.length_b   1.000
_cell.length_c   1.000
_cell.angle_alpha   90.00
_cell.angle_beta   90.00
_cell.angle_gamma   90.00
#
_symmetry.space_group_name_H-M   'P 1'
#
loop_
_entity.id
_entity.type
_entity.pdbx_description
1 polymer ?
#
loop_
_entity_poly.entity_id
_entity_poly.type
_entity_poly.pdbx_seq_one_letter_code
_entity_poly.pdbx_strand_id
1 'polypeptide(L)'
;MRNQEDFIAWHPDKHRSFTVWSAYCLALDEQLRAQGSGASSCRPSGDRPDWKLIWQCAVPPKVRIFGWKLASDSLATQVNMCIRGMEEDPTCTLCGREQEDSFHA
;
A
#
# COMPACT_ATOMS: atom_id res chain seq x y z
N MET A 1 47.63 13.18 10.76
CA MET A 1 46.39 13.29 9.96
C MET A 1 46.38 12.10 9.00
N ARG A 2 45.38 11.22 9.07
CA ARG A 2 45.32 10.03 8.19
C ARG A 2 44.94 10.52 6.79
N ASN A 3 45.82 10.30 5.83
CA ASN A 3 45.57 10.61 4.43
C ASN A 3 44.69 9.49 3.87
N GLN A 4 43.38 9.72 3.88
CA GLN A 4 42.39 8.77 3.42
C GLN A 4 41.81 9.34 2.13
N GLU A 5 41.97 8.60 1.03
CA GLU A 5 41.52 9.06 -0.28
C GLU A 5 40.00 9.18 -0.29
N ASP A 6 39.51 10.34 -0.74
CA ASP A 6 38.09 10.58 -0.90
C ASP A 6 37.53 9.61 -1.95
N PHE A 7 36.41 8.96 -1.62
CA PHE A 7 35.67 8.14 -2.57
C PHE A 7 34.24 8.65 -2.69
N ILE A 8 33.67 8.53 -3.88
CA ILE A 8 32.28 8.93 -4.13
C ILE A 8 31.36 7.93 -3.42
N ALA A 9 30.74 8.36 -2.33
CA ALA A 9 29.73 7.60 -1.60
C ALA A 9 28.32 8.09 -1.99
N TRP A 10 27.63 7.35 -2.86
CA TRP A 10 26.20 7.54 -3.14
C TRP A 10 25.37 6.45 -2.45
N HIS A 11 24.24 6.80 -1.84
CA HIS A 11 23.23 5.81 -1.42
C HIS A 11 21.82 6.42 -1.46
N PRO A 12 21.00 6.05 -2.46
CA PRO A 12 19.94 5.08 -2.23
C PRO A 12 19.74 4.17 -3.45
N ASP A 13 20.56 3.11 -3.54
CA ASP A 13 20.23 1.91 -4.30
C ASP A 13 21.10 0.74 -3.84
N LYS A 14 20.56 -0.48 -3.85
CA LYS A 14 21.28 -1.72 -3.45
C LYS A 14 22.46 -2.02 -4.37
N HIS A 15 22.46 -1.45 -5.58
CA HIS A 15 23.47 -1.67 -6.62
C HIS A 15 24.56 -0.59 -6.68
N ARG A 16 24.58 0.38 -5.77
CA ARG A 16 25.61 1.44 -5.64
C ARG A 16 25.88 2.26 -6.92
N SER A 17 24.99 2.23 -7.90
CA SER A 17 25.11 2.99 -9.15
C SER A 17 24.26 4.25 -9.10
N PHE A 18 24.86 5.40 -9.43
CA PHE A 18 24.12 6.65 -9.60
C PHE A 18 23.42 6.68 -10.97
N THR A 19 22.11 6.91 -10.97
CA THR A 19 21.34 7.17 -12.19
C THR A 19 20.53 8.46 -12.03
N VAL A 20 20.28 9.16 -13.15
CA VAL A 20 19.41 10.34 -13.18
C VAL A 20 18.04 10.03 -12.59
N TRP A 21 17.52 8.83 -12.86
CA TRP A 21 16.29 8.32 -12.26
C TRP A 21 16.36 8.21 -10.73
N SER A 22 17.41 7.60 -10.17
CA SER A 22 17.57 7.49 -8.72
C SER A 22 17.68 8.85 -8.02
N ALA A 23 18.35 9.82 -8.66
CA ALA A 23 18.45 11.19 -8.16
C ALA A 23 17.11 11.92 -8.23
N TYR A 24 16.37 11.73 -9.33
CA TYR A 24 15.02 12.27 -9.50
C TYR A 24 14.05 11.72 -8.46
N CYS A 25 14.06 10.41 -8.22
CA CYS A 25 13.24 9.77 -7.19
C CYS A 25 13.58 10.29 -5.78
N LEU A 26 14.87 10.45 -5.45
CA LEU A 26 15.28 11.01 -4.16
C LEU A 26 14.81 12.46 -3.98
N ALA A 27 14.97 13.30 -5.02
CA ALA A 27 14.51 14.68 -4.97
C ALA A 27 12.98 14.76 -4.82
N LEU A 28 12.25 13.86 -5.47
CA LEU A 28 10.80 13.77 -5.35
C LEU A 28 10.36 13.33 -3.94
N ASP A 29 11.02 12.33 -3.36
CA ASP A 29 10.75 11.86 -1.98
C ASP A 29 11.00 12.95 -0.94
N GLU A 30 12.10 13.70 -1.07
CA GLU A 30 12.41 14.83 -0.18
C GLU A 30 11.35 15.93 -0.28
N GLN A 31 10.89 16.24 -1.50
CA GLN A 31 9.85 17.24 -1.74
C GLN A 31 8.50 16.79 -1.16
N LEU A 32 8.12 15.51 -1.31
CA LEU A 32 6.90 14.94 -0.74
C LEU A 32 6.95 14.90 0.79
N ARG A 33 8.10 14.56 1.39
CA ARG A 33 8.32 14.64 2.84
C ARG A 33 8.16 16.07 3.36
N ALA A 34 8.72 17.05 2.67
CA ALA A 34 8.65 18.46 3.07
C ALA A 34 7.23 19.03 3.00
N GLN A 35 6.39 18.52 2.09
CA GLN A 35 5.02 18.98 1.89
C GLN A 35 4.01 18.34 2.86
N GLY A 36 4.44 17.48 3.79
CA GLY A 36 3.55 16.76 4.72
C GLY A 36 2.64 15.73 4.02
N SER A 37 2.65 15.70 2.69
CA SER A 37 2.12 14.65 1.83
C SER A 37 3.10 13.48 1.79
N GLY A 38 3.32 12.90 2.97
CA GLY A 38 3.87 11.56 3.08
C GLY A 38 2.88 10.55 2.50
N ALA A 39 2.71 10.54 1.18
CA ALA A 39 2.14 9.41 0.45
C ALA A 39 3.18 8.28 0.39
N SER A 40 3.69 7.94 1.56
CA SER A 40 4.35 6.68 1.77
C SER A 40 3.22 5.69 1.98
N SER A 41 2.99 4.79 1.03
CA SER A 41 2.20 3.56 1.29
C SER A 41 2.91 2.63 2.29
N CYS A 42 3.83 3.16 3.09
CA CYS A 42 4.50 2.50 4.17
C CYS A 42 3.65 2.68 5.42
N ARG A 43 2.74 1.72 5.65
CA ARG A 43 2.25 1.44 7.00
C ARG A 43 3.47 1.41 7.94
N PRO A 44 3.60 2.35 8.90
CA PRO A 44 4.79 2.45 9.75
C PRO A 44 4.89 1.30 10.76
N SER A 45 3.82 0.49 10.91
CA SER A 45 3.79 -0.68 11.79
C SER A 45 4.56 -1.89 11.27
N GLY A 46 5.02 -1.90 10.01
CA GLY A 46 5.68 -3.06 9.42
C GLY A 46 4.74 -4.21 9.03
N ASP A 47 3.46 -4.15 9.40
CA ASP A 47 2.42 -5.12 9.04
C ASP A 47 1.95 -4.91 7.60
N ARG A 48 2.85 -5.13 6.64
CA ARG A 48 2.47 -5.19 5.23
C ARG A 48 1.87 -6.56 4.94
N PRO A 49 0.68 -6.62 4.35
CA PRO A 49 0.15 -7.88 3.86
C PRO A 49 1.11 -8.47 2.83
N ASP A 50 1.58 -9.70 3.07
CA ASP A 50 2.41 -10.42 2.12
C ASP A 50 1.53 -10.97 0.99
N TRP A 51 1.40 -10.19 -0.08
CA TRP A 51 0.62 -10.57 -1.24
C TRP A 51 1.12 -11.84 -1.94
N LYS A 52 2.38 -12.25 -1.70
CA LYS A 52 2.90 -13.50 -2.28
C LYS A 52 2.05 -14.70 -1.86
N LEU A 53 1.56 -14.72 -0.62
CA LEU A 53 0.71 -15.80 -0.13
C LEU A 53 -0.53 -15.95 -1.01
N ILE A 54 -1.25 -14.85 -1.29
CA ILE A 54 -2.47 -14.86 -2.11
C ILE A 54 -2.17 -15.29 -3.55
N TRP A 55 -1.07 -14.78 -4.12
CA TRP A 55 -0.75 -15.03 -5.53
C TRP A 55 -0.16 -16.42 -5.81
N GLN A 56 0.52 -17.02 -4.82
CA GLN A 56 1.09 -18.36 -4.89
C GLN A 56 0.08 -19.49 -4.60
N CYS A 57 -1.08 -19.17 -4.02
CA CYS A 57 -2.14 -20.14 -3.81
C CYS A 57 -2.54 -20.82 -5.12
N ALA A 58 -2.59 -22.16 -5.09
CA ALA A 58 -3.03 -23.00 -6.21
C ALA A 58 -4.57 -23.00 -6.32
N VAL A 59 -5.16 -21.83 -6.55
CA VAL A 59 -6.60 -21.62 -6.70
C VAL A 59 -6.89 -20.88 -8.01
N PRO A 60 -8.13 -20.97 -8.54
CA PRO A 60 -8.50 -20.26 -9.75
C PRO A 60 -8.21 -18.75 -9.66
N PRO A 61 -7.85 -18.08 -10.77
CA PRO A 61 -7.55 -16.64 -10.77
C PRO A 61 -8.65 -15.77 -10.12
N LYS A 62 -9.92 -16.12 -10.32
CA LYS A 62 -11.07 -15.43 -9.71
C LYS A 62 -11.00 -15.43 -8.18
N VAL A 63 -10.59 -16.55 -7.57
CA VAL A 63 -10.48 -16.68 -6.11
C VAL A 63 -9.32 -15.84 -5.58
N ARG A 64 -8.18 -15.79 -6.29
CA ARG A 64 -7.05 -14.90 -5.92
C ARG A 64 -7.44 -13.44 -5.94
N ILE A 65 -8.16 -13.00 -6.98
CA ILE A 65 -8.66 -11.62 -7.09
C ILE A 65 -9.63 -11.33 -5.94
N PHE A 66 -10.58 -12.22 -5.67
CA PHE A 66 -11.51 -12.06 -4.56
C PHE A 66 -10.78 -11.96 -3.21
N GLY A 67 -9.85 -12.88 -2.94
CA GLY A 67 -9.06 -12.89 -1.70
C GLY A 67 -8.19 -11.64 -1.54
N TRP A 68 -7.58 -11.16 -2.62
CA TRP A 68 -6.87 -9.87 -2.60
C TRP A 68 -7.81 -8.71 -2.30
N LYS A 69 -9.01 -8.67 -2.91
CA LYS A 69 -9.99 -7.61 -2.65
C LYS A 69 -10.48 -7.63 -1.20
N LEU A 70 -10.76 -8.81 -0.66
CA LEU A 70 -11.15 -9.02 0.73
C LEU A 70 -10.04 -8.56 1.69
N ALA A 71 -8.81 -9.00 1.49
CA ALA A 71 -7.67 -8.67 2.36
C ALA A 71 -7.22 -7.19 2.26
N SER A 72 -7.60 -6.50 1.18
CA SER A 72 -7.34 -5.07 0.98
C SER A 72 -8.53 -4.18 1.33
N ASP A 73 -9.62 -4.76 1.86
CA ASP A 73 -10.88 -4.07 2.17
C ASP A 73 -11.39 -3.23 0.99
N SER A 74 -11.34 -3.81 -0.22
CA SER A 74 -11.71 -3.13 -1.46
C SER A 74 -13.00 -3.66 -2.10
N LEU A 75 -13.64 -4.63 -1.45
CA LEU A 75 -14.98 -5.10 -1.81
C LEU A 75 -16.00 -3.97 -1.70
N ALA A 76 -17.03 -4.01 -2.54
CA ALA A 76 -18.12 -3.05 -2.52
C ALA A 76 -19.14 -3.44 -1.45
N THR A 77 -18.70 -3.45 -0.19
CA THR A 77 -19.59 -3.55 0.96
C THR A 77 -20.20 -2.18 1.27
N GLN A 78 -21.34 -2.13 1.95
CA GLN A 78 -21.98 -0.84 2.28
C GLN A 78 -21.05 0.09 3.04
N VAL A 79 -20.26 -0.43 4.00
CA VAL A 79 -19.22 0.36 4.70
C VAL A 79 -18.22 0.97 3.71
N ASN A 80 -17.72 0.17 2.77
CA ASN A 80 -16.75 0.65 1.78
C ASN A 80 -17.37 1.61 0.75
N MET A 81 -18.67 1.48 0.47
CA MET A 81 -19.41 2.42 -0.37
C MET A 81 -19.61 3.76 0.33
N CYS A 82 -19.89 3.77 1.64
CA CYS A 82 -19.94 4.98 2.45
C CYS A 82 -18.59 5.69 2.54
N ILE A 83 -17.50 4.96 2.75
CA ILE A 83 -16.14 5.53 2.75
C ILE A 83 -15.82 6.22 1.40
N ARG A 84 -16.36 5.70 0.30
CA ARG A 84 -16.19 6.28 -1.04
C ARG A 84 -17.19 7.39 -1.36
N GLY A 85 -18.10 7.72 -0.45
CA GLY A 85 -19.16 8.71 -0.65
C GLY A 85 -20.20 8.31 -1.70
N MET A 86 -20.36 7.00 -1.95
CA MET A 86 -21.34 6.47 -2.89
C MET A 86 -22.68 6.14 -2.21
N GLU A 87 -22.66 5.86 -0.90
CA GLU A 87 -23.82 5.49 -0.09
C GLU A 87 -23.79 6.26 1.23
N GLU A 88 -24.95 6.52 1.84
CA GLU A 88 -25.03 7.21 3.13
C GLU A 88 -25.18 6.26 4.32
N ASP A 89 -25.82 5.10 4.11
CA ASP A 89 -26.09 4.12 5.16
C ASP A 89 -25.24 2.84 5.00
N PRO A 90 -24.33 2.54 5.95
CA PRO A 90 -23.51 1.33 5.91
C PRO A 90 -24.27 0.06 6.34
N THR A 91 -25.56 0.15 6.66
CA THR A 91 -26.34 -1.00 7.16
C THR A 91 -26.52 -2.09 6.10
N CYS A 92 -26.35 -3.34 6.51
CA CYS A 92 -26.56 -4.51 5.66
C CYS A 92 -28.00 -4.57 5.18
N THR A 93 -28.16 -4.61 3.85
CA THR A 93 -29.48 -4.64 3.20
C THR A 93 -30.20 -5.98 3.36
N LEU A 94 -29.46 -7.03 3.72
CA LEU A 94 -30.00 -8.38 3.91
C LEU A 94 -30.56 -8.58 5.32
N CYS A 95 -29.82 -8.17 6.35
CA CYS A 95 -30.22 -8.38 7.75
C CYS A 95 -30.88 -7.15 8.40
N GLY A 96 -30.58 -5.94 7.92
CA GLY A 96 -31.10 -4.66 8.42
C GLY A 96 -30.68 -4.31 9.85
N ARG A 97 -29.60 -4.89 10.36
CA ARG A 97 -29.20 -4.76 11.78
C ARG A 97 -27.78 -4.25 11.97
N GLU A 98 -26.83 -4.88 11.31
CA GLU A 98 -25.40 -4.57 11.45
C GLU A 98 -24.87 -3.89 10.20
N GLN A 99 -23.70 -3.27 10.30
CA GLN A 99 -23.04 -2.67 9.16
C GLN A 99 -22.48 -3.77 8.25
N GLU A 100 -22.62 -3.60 6.93
CA GLU A 100 -22.05 -4.51 5.96
C GLU A 100 -20.57 -4.19 5.76
N ASP A 101 -19.73 -4.91 6.47
CA ASP A 101 -18.28 -4.90 6.31
C ASP A 101 -17.79 -6.21 5.68
N SER A 102 -16.49 -6.32 5.44
CA SER A 102 -15.88 -7.51 4.85
C SER A 102 -16.07 -8.81 5.68
N PHE A 103 -16.51 -8.73 6.94
CA PHE A 103 -16.78 -9.87 7.81
C PHE A 103 -18.27 -10.22 7.90
N HIS A 104 -19.16 -9.22 7.74
CA HIS A 104 -20.62 -9.35 7.83
C HIS A 104 -21.34 -9.50 6.47
N ALA A 105 -20.69 -9.13 5.36
CA ALA A 105 -21.27 -9.09 4.00
C ALA A 105 -22.02 -10.37 3.54
#